data_AF-A0A7C8LXB9-F1
#
_entry.id   AF-A0A7C8LXB9-F1
#
_cell.length_a   1.000
_cell.length_b   1.000
_cell.length_c   1.000
_cell.angle_alpha   90.00
_cell.angle_beta   90.00
_cell.angle_gamma   90.00
#
_symmetry.space_group_name_H-M   'P 1'
#
loop_
_entity.id
_entity.type
_entity.pdbx_description
1 polymer ?
#
loop_
_entity_poly.entity_id
_entity_poly.type
_entity_poly.pdbx_seq_one_letter_code
_entity_poly.pdbx_strand_id
1 'polypeptide(L)'
;MLDYSKFKEVSELYLKGKNREAKHLLKELQSKYISLCDQVSTLKIQVKEYDDILHFSKNLIFDGNYYWLKTGSVRHGPFCAECCKEEGMLVRLPHGSTKKNMLALR
;
A
#
# COMPACT_ATOMS: atom_id res chain seq x y z
N MET A 1 -13.70 1.59 -17.93
CA MET A 1 -14.30 2.72 -18.68
C MET A 1 -15.79 2.71 -18.40
N LEU A 2 -16.37 3.80 -17.89
CA LEU A 2 -17.82 3.85 -17.67
C LEU A 2 -18.51 3.77 -19.03
N ASP A 3 -19.37 2.78 -19.19
CA ASP A 3 -20.05 2.53 -20.45
C ASP A 3 -21.28 3.44 -20.54
N TYR A 4 -21.03 4.71 -20.89
CA TYR A 4 -22.04 5.77 -20.97
C TYR A 4 -23.24 5.37 -21.85
N SER A 5 -23.01 4.46 -22.80
CA SER A 5 -24.05 3.87 -23.64
C SER A 5 -25.14 3.15 -22.82
N LYS A 6 -24.77 2.47 -21.73
CA LYS A 6 -25.70 1.71 -20.89
C LYS A 6 -26.61 2.59 -20.03
N PHE A 7 -26.14 3.78 -19.62
CA PHE A 7 -27.01 4.73 -18.92
C PHE A 7 -28.09 5.30 -19.85
N LYS A 8 -27.73 5.56 -21.11
CA LYS A 8 -28.69 5.93 -22.15
C LYS A 8 -29.70 4.81 -22.39
N GLU A 9 -29.24 3.56 -22.44
CA GLU A 9 -30.10 2.39 -22.58
C GLU A 9 -31.11 2.25 -21.41
N VAL A 10 -30.67 2.45 -20.16
CA VAL A 10 -31.59 2.48 -18.99
C VAL A 10 -32.67 3.55 -19.18
N SER A 11 -32.28 4.76 -19.61
CA SER A 11 -33.21 5.87 -19.85
C SER A 11 -34.21 5.53 -20.96
N GLU A 12 -33.74 4.96 -22.07
CA GLU A 12 -34.60 4.53 -23.18
C GLU A 12 -35.58 3.42 -22.77
N LEU A 13 -35.14 2.44 -21.96
CA LEU A 13 -36.01 1.39 -21.45
C LEU A 13 -37.11 1.97 -20.56
N TYR A 14 -36.79 2.95 -19.72
CA TYR A 14 -37.77 3.68 -18.92
C TYR A 14 -38.79 4.41 -19.80
N LEU A 15 -38.32 5.17 -20.80
CA LEU A 15 -39.21 5.91 -21.73
C LEU A 15 -40.12 4.98 -22.53
N LYS A 16 -39.69 3.76 -22.82
CA LYS A 16 -40.47 2.72 -23.52
C LYS A 16 -41.40 1.94 -22.56
N GLY A 17 -41.49 2.31 -21.28
CA GLY A 17 -42.30 1.62 -20.26
C GLY A 17 -41.75 0.26 -19.81
N LYS A 18 -40.54 -0.11 -20.24
CA LYS A 18 -39.84 -1.36 -19.92
C LYS A 18 -39.13 -1.26 -18.57
N ASN A 19 -39.92 -0.98 -17.53
CA ASN A 19 -39.42 -0.64 -16.19
C ASN A 19 -38.65 -1.80 -15.52
N ARG A 20 -39.03 -3.06 -15.81
CA ARG A 20 -38.38 -4.23 -15.23
C ARG A 20 -36.96 -4.41 -15.78
N GLU A 21 -36.81 -4.27 -17.09
CA GLU A 21 -35.54 -4.32 -17.80
C GLU A 21 -34.64 -3.15 -17.40
N ALA A 22 -35.20 -1.94 -17.34
CA ALA A 22 -34.47 -0.75 -16.89
C ALA A 22 -33.93 -0.94 -15.46
N LYS A 23 -34.76 -1.45 -14.54
CA LYS A 23 -34.35 -1.75 -13.16
C LYS A 23 -33.27 -2.83 -13.08
N HIS A 24 -33.35 -3.85 -13.93
CA HIS A 24 -32.34 -4.91 -13.97
C HIS A 24 -30.99 -4.37 -14.45
N LEU A 25 -30.99 -3.63 -15.56
CA LEU A 25 -29.77 -3.03 -16.11
C LEU A 25 -29.14 -2.01 -15.14
N LEU A 26 -29.96 -1.21 -14.47
CA LEU A 26 -29.48 -0.27 -13.45
C LEU A 26 -28.81 -0.99 -12.28
N LYS A 27 -29.37 -2.12 -11.81
CA LYS A 27 -28.74 -2.94 -10.77
C LYS A 27 -27.40 -3.51 -11.22
N GLU A 28 -27.31 -4.00 -12.46
CA GLU A 28 -26.05 -4.49 -13.02
C GLU A 28 -24.99 -3.38 -13.05
N LEU A 29 -25.35 -2.18 -13.50
CA LEU A 29 -24.46 -1.02 -13.52
C LEU A 29 -24.03 -0.62 -12.11
N GLN A 30 -24.94 -0.63 -11.14
CA GLN A 30 -24.64 -0.34 -9.74
C GLN A 30 -23.64 -1.36 -9.17
N SER A 31 -23.86 -2.65 -9.38
CA SER A 31 -22.94 -3.71 -8.93
C SER A 31 -21.55 -3.56 -9.55
N LYS A 32 -21.48 -3.24 -10.85
CA LYS A 32 -20.21 -2.98 -11.54
C LYS A 32 -19.50 -1.75 -11.00
N TYR A 33 -20.24 -0.68 -10.72
CA TYR A 33 -19.67 0.55 -10.15
C TYR A 33 -19.09 0.31 -8.76
N ILE A 34 -19.82 -0.40 -7.88
CA ILE A 34 -19.33 -0.75 -6.54
C ILE A 34 -18.05 -1.58 -6.65
N SER A 35 -18.05 -2.64 -7.48
CA SER A 35 -16.86 -3.47 -7.68
C SER A 35 -15.67 -2.67 -8.21
N LEU A 36 -15.90 -1.70 -9.11
CA LEU A 36 -14.85 -0.81 -9.59
C LEU A 36 -14.30 0.09 -8.48
N CYS A 37 -15.17 0.65 -7.65
CA CYS A 37 -14.76 1.46 -6.50
C CYS A 37 -13.93 0.66 -5.50
N ASP A 38 -14.32 -0.58 -5.22
CA ASP A 38 -13.57 -1.48 -4.35
C ASP A 38 -12.17 -1.76 -4.94
N GLN A 39 -12.09 -2.09 -6.22
CA GLN A 39 -10.82 -2.30 -6.92
C GLN A 39 -9.93 -1.05 -6.87
N VAL A 40 -10.48 0.14 -7.10
CA VAL A 40 -9.74 1.41 -7.02
C VAL A 40 -9.25 1.66 -5.59
N SER A 41 -10.05 1.34 -4.58
CA SER A 41 -9.66 1.45 -3.17
C SER A 41 -8.48 0.53 -2.85
N THR A 42 -8.58 -0.75 -3.24
CA THR A 42 -7.50 -1.74 -3.07
C THR A 42 -6.22 -1.30 -3.77
N LEU A 43 -6.31 -0.84 -5.02
CA LEU A 43 -5.14 -0.38 -5.78
C LEU A 43 -4.48 0.84 -5.11
N LYS A 44 -5.26 1.79 -4.60
CA LYS A 44 -4.72 2.95 -3.87
C LYS A 44 -3.97 2.54 -2.60
N ILE A 45 -4.49 1.54 -1.87
CA ILE A 45 -3.83 0.99 -0.68
C ILE A 45 -2.49 0.36 -1.09
N GLN A 46 -2.49 -0.50 -2.11
CA GLN A 46 -1.27 -1.14 -2.60
C GLN A 46 -0.22 -0.12 -3.06
N VAL A 47 -0.63 0.91 -3.82
CA VAL A 47 0.27 1.98 -4.25
C VAL A 47 0.89 2.70 -3.05
N LYS A 48 0.10 2.98 -2.01
CA LYS A 48 0.61 3.60 -0.78
C LYS A 48 1.61 2.69 -0.07
N GLU A 49 1.30 1.40 0.09
CA GLU A 49 2.20 0.44 0.71
C GLU A 49 3.54 0.35 -0.02
N TYR A 50 3.53 0.33 -1.36
CA TYR A 50 4.76 0.37 -2.15
C TYR A 50 5.52 1.70 -2.00
N ASP A 51 4.82 2.83 -1.96
CA ASP A 51 5.45 4.14 -1.74
C ASP A 51 6.11 4.20 -0.34
N ASP A 52 5.44 3.68 0.69
CA ASP A 52 5.98 3.58 2.05
C ASP A 52 7.24 2.69 2.10
N ILE A 53 7.24 1.54 1.41
CA ILE A 53 8.42 0.65 1.28
C ILE A 53 9.56 1.36 0.53
N LEU A 54 9.26 2.04 -0.57
CA LEU A 54 10.27 2.76 -1.35
C LEU A 54 10.85 3.93 -0.57
N HIS A 55 10.00 4.68 0.13
CA HIS A 55 10.43 5.78 1.01
C HIS A 55 11.31 5.24 2.13
N PHE A 56 10.93 4.13 2.76
CA PHE A 56 11.75 3.46 3.76
C PHE A 56 13.12 3.04 3.20
N SER A 57 13.14 2.34 2.06
CA SER A 57 14.38 1.87 1.42
C SER A 57 15.31 3.02 1.03
N LYS A 58 14.78 4.10 0.47
CA LYS A 58 15.56 5.31 0.11
C LYS A 58 16.19 6.01 1.31
N ASN A 59 15.54 5.93 2.47
CA ASN A 59 15.98 6.61 3.68
C ASN A 59 16.81 5.73 4.61
N LEU A 60 16.96 4.44 4.29
CA LEU A 60 17.81 3.51 5.03
C LEU A 60 19.25 3.59 4.52
N ILE A 61 20.14 4.12 5.35
CA ILE A 61 21.53 4.41 5.00
C ILE A 61 22.45 3.47 5.78
N PHE A 62 23.35 2.81 5.08
CA PHE A 62 24.43 2.04 5.69
C PHE A 62 25.69 2.91 5.83
N ASP A 63 26.29 2.94 7.03
CA ASP A 63 27.51 3.72 7.29
C ASP A 63 28.81 2.89 7.24
N GLY A 64 28.71 1.60 6.89
CA GLY A 64 29.81 0.65 6.91
C GLY A 64 29.73 -0.36 8.06
N ASN A 65 29.04 -0.04 9.15
CA ASN A 65 28.87 -0.92 10.31
C ASN A 65 27.40 -1.09 10.73
N TYR A 66 26.60 -0.05 10.59
CA TYR A 66 25.21 0.02 11.06
C TYR A 66 24.30 0.61 9.99
N TYR A 67 23.01 0.26 10.08
CA TYR A 67 21.98 0.97 9.35
C TYR A 67 21.46 2.15 10.17
N TRP A 68 21.07 3.20 9.47
CA TRP A 68 20.47 4.41 10.01
C TRP A 68 19.28 4.79 9.17
N LEU A 69 18.15 5.07 9.81
CA LEU A 69 16.97 5.60 9.12
C LEU A 69 17.02 7.12 9.17
N LYS A 70 17.02 7.77 8.00
CA LYS A 70 17.06 9.22 7.87
C LYS A 70 15.64 9.79 7.78
N THR A 71 15.32 10.74 8.66
CA THR A 71 14.07 11.52 8.61
C THR A 71 14.43 12.99 8.60
N GLY A 72 14.42 13.63 7.42
CA GLY A 72 14.91 14.99 7.25
C GLY A 72 16.40 15.11 7.57
N SER A 73 16.76 15.92 8.56
CA SER A 73 18.13 16.08 9.07
C SER A 73 18.49 15.11 10.22
N VAL A 74 17.51 14.38 10.76
CA VAL A 74 17.69 13.49 11.90
C VAL A 74 18.02 12.07 11.43
N ARG A 75 18.96 11.41 12.12
CA ARG A 75 19.28 10.00 11.93
C ARG A 75 18.79 9.20 13.13
N HIS A 76 17.96 8.20 12.87
CA HIS A 76 17.50 7.23 13.87
C HIS A 76 18.33 5.95 13.75
N GLY A 77 18.82 5.44 14.88
CA GLY A 77 19.68 4.27 14.94
C GLY A 77 20.60 4.31 16.17
N PRO A 78 21.70 3.54 16.17
CA PRO A 78 22.10 2.59 15.13
C PRO A 78 21.19 1.36 15.06
N PHE A 79 21.02 0.79 13.86
CA PHE A 79 20.33 -0.48 13.65
C PHE A 79 21.32 -1.58 13.22
N CYS A 80 21.06 -2.82 13.62
CA CYS A 80 21.91 -3.97 13.33
C CYS A 80 21.94 -4.30 11.83
N ALA A 81 23.14 -4.28 11.24
CA ALA A 81 23.35 -4.58 9.83
C ALA A 81 23.02 -6.03 9.46
N GLU A 82 23.46 -6.98 10.29
CA GLU A 82 23.23 -8.40 10.08
C GLU A 82 21.75 -8.77 10.19
N CYS A 83 21.03 -8.27 11.21
CA CYS A 83 19.58 -8.51 11.34
C CYS A 83 18.80 -7.95 10.13
N CYS A 84 19.19 -6.78 9.63
CA CYS A 84 18.55 -6.20 8.46
C CYS A 84 18.84 -7.02 7.19
N LYS A 85 20.02 -7.61 7.06
CA LYS A 85 20.42 -8.40 5.87
C LYS A 85 19.83 -9.82 5.87
N GLU A 86 19.81 -10.48 7.02
CA GLU A 86 19.39 -11.89 7.16
C GLU A 86 17.88 -12.01 7.37
N GLU A 87 17.30 -11.11 8.17
CA GLU A 87 15.90 -11.21 8.62
C GLU A 87 15.01 -10.09 8.08
N GLY A 88 15.59 -9.11 7.37
CA GLY A 88 14.84 -7.91 6.94
C GLY A 88 14.39 -7.01 8.09
N MET A 89 14.97 -7.18 9.29
CA MET A 89 14.50 -6.56 10.53
C MET A 89 15.40 -5.41 10.98
N LEU A 90 14.81 -4.24 11.28
CA LEU A 90 15.52 -3.12 11.92
C LEU A 90 15.55 -3.26 13.45
N VAL A 91 16.51 -4.03 13.93
CA VAL A 91 16.78 -4.16 15.38
C VAL A 91 17.63 -2.98 15.84
N ARG A 92 17.09 -2.15 16.74
CA ARG A 92 17.84 -1.02 17.33
C ARG A 92 18.92 -1.53 18.27
N LEU A 93 20.13 -1.01 18.09
CA LEU A 93 21.28 -1.32 18.94
C LEU A 93 21.40 -0.28 20.08
N PRO A 94 21.77 -0.72 21.30
CA PRO A 94 22.26 0.20 22.33
C PRO A 94 23.52 0.91 21.83
N HIS A 95 23.76 2.13 22.30
CA HIS A 95 24.96 2.90 21.91
C HIS A 95 26.25 2.09 22.16
N GLY A 96 27.12 2.03 21.14
CA GLY A 96 28.41 1.31 21.21
C GLY A 96 28.35 -0.22 21.10
N SER A 97 27.18 -0.80 20.78
CA SER A 97 26.99 -2.26 20.79
C SER A 97 27.01 -2.86 19.37
N THR A 98 27.60 -4.06 19.22
CA THR A 98 27.51 -4.91 18.01
C THR A 98 26.66 -6.16 18.29
N LYS A 99 26.12 -6.84 17.27
CA LYS A 99 25.24 -8.04 17.43
C LYS A 99 25.90 -9.12 18.32
N LYS A 100 27.22 -9.31 18.21
CA LYS A 100 28.00 -10.22 19.04
C LYS A 100 27.91 -9.91 20.55
N ASN A 101 27.84 -8.63 20.92
CA ASN A 101 27.76 -8.22 22.32
C ASN A 101 26.36 -8.46 22.93
N MET A 102 25.28 -8.44 22.14
CA MET A 102 23.92 -8.71 22.66
C MET A 102 23.64 -10.20 22.90
N LEU A 103 24.28 -11.10 22.14
CA LEU A 103 24.17 -12.56 22.35
C LEU A 103 25.01 -13.06 23.54
N ALA A 104 26.06 -12.33 23.92
CA ALA A 104 26.94 -12.68 25.05
C ALA A 104 26.40 -12.24 26.43
N LEU A 105 25.25 -11.56 26.47
CA LEU A 105 24.58 -11.07 27.69
C LEU A 105 23.32 -11.89 28.05
N ARG A 106 23.13 -13.07 27.45
CA ARG A 106 22.04 -14.00 27.75
C ARG A 106 22.55 -15.30 28.35
#